data_AF-A0A8T5TTA9-F1
#
_entry.id   AF-A0A8T5TTA9-F1
#
_cell.length_a   1.000
_cell.length_b   1.000
_cell.length_c   1.000
_cell.angle_alpha   90.00
_cell.angle_beta   90.00
_cell.angle_gamma   90.00
#
_symmetry.space_group_name_H-M   'P 1'
#
loop_
_entity.id
_entity.type
_entity.pdbx_description
1 polymer ?
#
loop_
_entity_poly.entity_id
_entity_poly.type
_entity_poly.pdbx_seq_one_letter_code
_entity_poly.pdbx_strand_id
1 'polypeptide(L)'
;MKAELVDAQTASSIIATKDDYILNFSEFDLQSRLSTSEKVSKEDLVEFLSHQTVEWTNSEENIVNRIFDELDISYAPYKEHLLDSVKFIKTTGREECDAAYTRNKIIYVPISMVHYPYDELKELIAHELFHVISTHDPKFRNDLYVKLGFNPCPELDVPDEYKHLYVSNPDTIGKNCYVSVYANGAQIKAVPFLYAVAPFRGGYFFEYFRFTFLESEMKNSKCSPLYENNRPKFINAPQKLFDLCEEIDPYSNQHRLHPEEILAYYWSLLPFSESKIQSY
;
A
#
# COMPACT_ATOMS: atom_id res chain seq x y z
N MET A 1 20.03 -5.93 7.49
CA MET A 1 19.25 -4.85 6.87
C MET A 1 19.48 -3.57 7.66
N LYS A 2 19.63 -2.42 6.99
CA LYS A 2 19.86 -1.11 7.63
C LYS A 2 18.92 -0.04 7.08
N ALA A 3 18.61 0.97 7.89
CA ALA A 3 17.98 2.18 7.40
C ALA A 3 19.00 3.06 6.66
N GLU A 4 18.73 3.41 5.41
CA GLU A 4 19.39 4.51 4.71
C GLU A 4 18.51 5.75 4.89
N LEU A 5 18.73 6.47 6.00
CA LEU A 5 18.01 7.71 6.31
C LEU A 5 18.47 8.82 5.34
N VAL A 6 17.55 9.33 4.53
CA VAL A 6 17.87 10.28 3.46
C VAL A 6 17.62 11.72 3.95
N ASP A 7 18.58 12.63 3.70
CA ASP A 7 18.43 14.07 3.98
C ASP A 7 17.31 14.70 3.15
N ALA A 8 16.73 15.81 3.61
CA ALA A 8 15.54 16.38 2.98
C ALA A 8 15.79 16.86 1.55
N GLN A 9 16.99 17.38 1.27
CA GLN A 9 17.35 17.89 -0.05
C GLN A 9 17.46 16.77 -1.10
N THR A 10 18.10 15.66 -0.75
CA THR A 10 18.17 14.46 -1.59
C THR A 10 16.78 13.83 -1.73
N ALA A 11 16.05 13.70 -0.61
CA ALA A 11 14.72 13.12 -0.59
C ALA A 11 13.72 13.89 -1.46
N SER A 12 13.82 15.23 -1.52
CA SER A 12 12.99 16.11 -2.35
C SER A 12 13.04 15.73 -3.83
N SER A 13 14.24 15.38 -4.32
CA SER A 13 14.40 14.92 -5.71
C SER A 13 13.84 13.50 -5.91
N ILE A 14 13.96 12.64 -4.89
CA ILE A 14 13.49 11.25 -4.96
C ILE A 14 11.95 11.22 -4.99
N ILE A 15 11.28 11.88 -4.05
CA ILE A 15 9.81 11.85 -3.93
C ILE A 15 9.12 12.43 -5.18
N ALA A 16 9.75 13.41 -5.81
CA ALA A 16 9.27 14.09 -7.02
C ALA A 16 9.58 13.33 -8.33
N THR A 17 10.19 12.14 -8.26
CA THR A 17 10.51 11.34 -9.46
C THR A 17 9.23 10.92 -10.18
N LYS A 18 9.13 11.16 -11.50
CA LYS A 18 8.01 10.69 -12.33
C LYS A 18 8.18 9.20 -12.65
N ASP A 19 7.59 8.33 -11.83
CA ASP A 19 7.51 6.88 -12.06
C ASP A 19 6.06 6.44 -12.34
N ASP A 20 5.84 5.13 -12.47
CA ASP A 20 4.53 4.55 -12.77
C ASP A 20 3.44 4.92 -11.76
N TYR A 21 3.78 5.23 -10.50
CA TYR A 21 2.82 5.72 -9.51
C TYR A 21 2.26 7.07 -9.95
N ILE A 22 3.11 8.08 -10.11
CA ILE A 22 2.69 9.44 -10.50
C ILE A 22 2.09 9.46 -11.92
N LEU A 23 2.64 8.67 -12.83
CA LEU A 23 2.19 8.65 -14.22
C LEU A 23 0.79 8.07 -14.41
N ASN A 24 0.29 7.28 -13.45
CA ASN A 24 -1.02 6.63 -13.55
C ASN A 24 -2.11 7.30 -12.69
N PHE A 25 -1.82 8.42 -12.04
CA PHE A 25 -2.81 9.14 -11.23
C PHE A 25 -4.05 9.53 -12.03
N SER A 26 -5.21 9.23 -11.44
CA SER A 26 -6.49 9.74 -11.90
C SER A 26 -6.67 11.22 -11.57
N GLU A 27 -7.77 11.81 -12.06
CA GLU A 27 -8.16 13.16 -11.64
C GLU A 27 -8.41 13.22 -10.14
N PHE A 28 -9.09 12.22 -9.58
CA PHE A 28 -9.30 12.11 -8.14
C PHE A 28 -7.99 12.05 -7.36
N ASP A 29 -7.03 11.21 -7.78
CA ASP A 29 -5.73 11.09 -7.10
C ASP A 29 -5.00 12.45 -7.03
N LEU A 30 -4.96 13.19 -8.15
CA LEU A 30 -4.32 14.50 -8.20
C LEU A 30 -5.01 15.51 -7.27
N GLN A 31 -6.33 15.62 -7.39
CA GLN A 31 -7.14 16.57 -6.63
C GLN A 31 -7.08 16.31 -5.12
N SER A 32 -7.12 15.03 -4.72
CA SER A 32 -7.11 14.67 -3.31
C SER A 32 -5.76 14.93 -2.65
N ARG A 33 -4.64 14.55 -3.30
CA ARG A 33 -3.28 14.80 -2.77
C ARG A 33 -2.92 16.28 -2.75
N LEU A 34 -3.40 17.05 -3.73
CA LEU A 34 -3.24 18.50 -3.77
C LEU A 34 -4.30 19.25 -2.94
N SER A 35 -5.24 18.53 -2.34
CA SER A 35 -6.34 19.09 -1.54
C SER A 35 -7.11 20.23 -2.24
N THR A 36 -7.44 20.03 -3.52
CA THR A 36 -8.16 21.01 -4.34
C THR A 36 -9.20 20.36 -5.26
N SER A 37 -10.33 21.04 -5.49
CA SER A 37 -11.32 20.63 -6.49
C SER A 37 -11.07 21.23 -7.88
N GLU A 38 -10.05 22.07 -8.01
CA GLU A 38 -9.68 22.68 -9.28
C GLU A 38 -8.96 21.66 -10.18
N LYS A 39 -8.92 21.95 -11.48
CA LYS A 39 -8.14 21.14 -12.42
C LYS A 39 -6.65 21.34 -12.16
N VAL A 40 -5.96 20.23 -11.95
CA VAL A 40 -4.53 20.17 -11.63
C VAL A 40 -3.82 19.19 -12.57
N SER A 41 -2.50 19.36 -12.71
CA SER A 41 -1.63 18.55 -13.55
C SER A 41 -0.69 17.68 -12.73
N LYS A 42 -0.03 16.73 -13.40
CA LYS A 42 1.04 15.92 -12.78
C LYS A 42 2.27 16.77 -12.47
N GLU A 43 2.47 17.86 -13.21
CA GLU A 43 3.51 18.85 -12.93
C GLU A 43 3.24 19.58 -11.62
N ASP A 44 1.98 19.95 -11.34
CA ASP A 44 1.58 20.56 -10.06
C ASP A 44 1.83 19.59 -8.89
N LEU A 45 1.51 18.29 -9.09
CA LEU A 45 1.79 17.25 -8.10
C LEU A 45 3.31 17.11 -7.85
N VAL A 46 4.12 17.03 -8.89
CA VAL A 46 5.57 16.88 -8.76
C VAL A 46 6.20 18.06 -8.04
N GLU A 47 5.78 19.28 -8.37
CA GLU A 47 6.20 20.49 -7.66
C GLU A 47 5.81 20.39 -6.17
N PHE A 48 4.54 20.07 -5.89
CA PHE A 48 4.07 19.91 -4.52
C PHE A 48 4.88 18.86 -3.74
N LEU A 49 5.09 17.66 -4.30
CA LEU A 49 5.86 16.58 -3.67
C LEU A 49 7.28 17.00 -3.31
N SER A 50 7.93 17.81 -4.16
CA SER A 50 9.30 18.28 -3.91
C SER A 50 9.45 19.12 -2.63
N HIS A 51 8.34 19.66 -2.11
CA HIS A 51 8.30 20.47 -0.87
C HIS A 51 7.82 19.67 0.36
N GLN A 52 7.65 18.35 0.26
CA GLN A 52 7.07 17.54 1.35
C GLN A 52 8.10 16.76 2.17
N THR A 53 9.40 16.89 1.93
CA THR A 53 10.44 16.19 2.69
C THR A 53 10.96 17.01 3.87
N VAL A 54 11.37 16.33 4.94
CA VAL A 54 11.78 16.96 6.20
C VAL A 54 13.08 16.34 6.71
N GLU A 55 13.96 17.17 7.29
CA GLU A 55 15.25 16.71 7.80
C GLU A 55 15.12 15.82 9.03
N TRP A 56 15.94 14.77 9.09
CA TRP A 56 16.11 13.94 10.27
C TRP A 56 16.84 14.68 11.39
N THR A 57 16.47 14.40 12.63
CA THR A 57 17.24 14.79 13.80
C THR A 57 18.04 13.61 14.33
N ASN A 58 19.20 13.86 14.94
CA ASN A 58 20.03 12.80 15.54
C ASN A 58 19.25 11.87 16.49
N SER A 59 18.25 12.40 17.22
CA SER A 59 17.44 11.58 18.14
C SER A 59 16.54 10.60 17.38
N GLU A 60 15.91 11.06 16.31
CA GLU A 60 15.06 10.20 15.47
C GLU A 60 15.91 9.17 14.73
N GLU A 61 17.08 9.56 14.20
CA GLU A 61 18.00 8.63 13.55
C GLU A 61 18.41 7.49 14.47
N ASN A 62 18.72 7.79 15.74
CA ASN A 62 19.07 6.77 16.72
C ASN A 62 17.92 5.80 17.00
N ILE A 63 16.68 6.31 17.08
CA ILE A 63 15.48 5.49 17.31
C ILE A 63 15.23 4.56 16.11
N VAL A 64 15.22 5.13 14.90
CA VAL A 64 14.97 4.36 13.67
C VAL A 64 16.05 3.30 13.44
N ASN A 65 17.33 3.66 13.60
CA ASN A 65 18.42 2.69 13.45
C ASN A 65 18.31 1.55 14.46
N ARG A 66 17.96 1.85 15.72
CA ARG A 66 17.73 0.82 16.73
C ARG A 66 16.57 -0.12 16.35
N ILE A 67 15.46 0.43 15.84
CA ILE A 67 14.34 -0.38 15.35
C ILE A 67 14.80 -1.29 14.21
N PHE A 68 15.56 -0.78 13.24
CA PHE A 68 16.08 -1.58 12.13
C PHE A 68 17.01 -2.70 12.61
N ASP A 69 17.87 -2.45 13.60
CA ASP A 69 18.73 -3.47 14.19
C ASP A 69 17.90 -4.58 14.87
N GLU A 70 16.84 -4.22 15.61
CA GLU A 70 15.93 -5.18 16.24
C GLU A 70 15.17 -6.00 15.19
N LEU A 71 14.67 -5.36 14.12
CA LEU A 71 13.97 -6.03 13.03
C LEU A 71 14.88 -6.93 12.20
N ASP A 72 16.14 -6.57 11.99
CA ASP A 72 17.12 -7.42 11.31
C ASP A 72 17.33 -8.75 12.06
N ILE A 73 17.34 -8.70 13.38
CA ILE A 73 17.40 -9.90 14.24
C ILE A 73 16.11 -10.70 14.11
N SER A 74 14.94 -10.06 14.27
CA SER A 74 13.63 -10.74 14.18
C SER A 74 13.40 -11.40 12.81
N TYR A 75 13.93 -10.80 11.73
CA TYR A 75 13.76 -11.30 10.38
C TYR A 75 14.94 -12.15 9.87
N ALA A 76 15.89 -12.53 10.73
CA ALA A 76 16.97 -13.44 10.38
C ALA A 76 16.52 -14.75 9.69
N PRO A 77 15.37 -15.38 10.03
CA PRO A 77 14.85 -16.53 9.29
C PRO A 77 14.50 -16.26 7.82
N TYR A 78 14.29 -14.98 7.46
CA TYR A 78 13.87 -14.53 6.13
C TYR A 78 14.98 -13.75 5.40
N LYS A 79 16.22 -13.81 5.88
CA LYS A 79 17.36 -13.01 5.39
C LYS A 79 17.60 -13.06 3.88
N GLU A 80 17.21 -14.15 3.22
CA GLU A 80 17.38 -14.30 1.76
C GLU A 80 16.46 -13.39 0.94
N HIS A 81 15.39 -12.88 1.55
CA HIS A 81 14.43 -11.96 0.94
C HIS A 81 14.67 -10.49 1.36
N LEU A 82 15.56 -10.25 2.32
CA LEU A 82 15.83 -8.91 2.84
C LEU A 82 16.85 -8.17 1.98
N LEU A 83 16.70 -6.85 1.89
CA LEU A 83 17.73 -5.98 1.33
C LEU A 83 18.80 -5.65 2.39
N ASP A 84 20.02 -5.38 1.94
CA ASP A 84 21.10 -4.91 2.83
C ASP A 84 20.75 -3.56 3.47
N SER A 85 20.13 -2.67 2.69
CA SER A 85 19.62 -1.37 3.15
C SER A 85 18.30 -1.01 2.49
N VAL A 86 17.51 -0.19 3.19
CA VAL A 86 16.23 0.36 2.72
C VAL A 86 16.25 1.86 2.90
N LYS A 87 15.94 2.60 1.83
CA LYS A 87 15.82 4.06 1.90
C LYS A 87 14.60 4.44 2.72
N PHE A 88 14.81 5.40 3.62
CA PHE A 88 13.82 5.82 4.59
C PHE A 88 13.75 7.35 4.60
N ILE A 89 12.61 7.88 4.15
CA ILE A 89 12.39 9.31 3.93
C ILE A 89 11.35 9.82 4.94
N LYS A 90 11.68 10.89 5.66
CA LYS A 90 10.72 11.60 6.49
C LYS A 90 10.00 12.67 5.68
N THR A 91 8.68 12.73 5.82
CA THR A 91 7.84 13.68 5.10
C THR A 91 7.01 14.54 6.04
N THR A 92 6.32 15.53 5.47
CA THR A 92 5.30 16.31 6.20
C THR A 92 3.98 15.55 6.38
N GLY A 93 3.79 14.44 5.65
CA GLY A 93 2.56 13.65 5.61
C GLY A 93 1.46 14.21 4.71
N ARG A 94 1.57 15.45 4.23
CA ARG A 94 0.51 16.06 3.41
C ARG A 94 0.32 15.37 2.06
N GLU A 95 1.35 14.69 1.57
CA GLU A 95 1.34 13.99 0.28
C GLU A 95 0.49 12.73 0.24
N GLU A 96 0.29 12.04 1.35
CA GLU A 96 -0.53 10.82 1.43
C GLU A 96 -1.43 10.85 2.67
N CYS A 97 -1.94 12.04 3.02
CA CYS A 97 -2.94 12.25 4.07
C CYS A 97 -2.53 11.70 5.45
N ASP A 98 -1.29 11.99 5.84
CA ASP A 98 -0.65 11.60 7.08
C ASP A 98 -0.49 10.08 7.24
N ALA A 99 -0.51 9.32 6.15
CA ALA A 99 -0.18 7.91 6.12
C ALA A 99 1.31 7.68 5.82
N ALA A 100 1.90 6.65 6.45
CA ALA A 100 3.13 6.05 5.95
C ALA A 100 2.80 5.23 4.69
N TYR A 101 3.81 5.06 3.84
CA TYR A 101 3.67 4.27 2.61
C TYR A 101 5.01 3.86 2.04
N THR A 102 4.99 2.84 1.19
CA THR A 102 6.14 2.34 0.46
C THR A 102 5.92 2.50 -1.05
N ARG A 103 6.78 3.29 -1.69
CA ARG A 103 6.80 3.45 -3.15
C ARG A 103 8.08 2.85 -3.72
N ASN A 104 7.92 1.85 -4.58
CA ASN A 104 9.00 0.98 -5.05
C ASN A 104 9.65 0.21 -3.88
N LYS A 105 10.84 0.64 -3.43
CA LYS A 105 11.61 0.04 -2.33
C LYS A 105 12.05 1.11 -1.31
N ILE A 106 11.28 2.19 -1.24
CA ILE A 106 11.57 3.35 -0.40
C ILE A 106 10.37 3.54 0.52
N ILE A 107 10.65 3.61 1.82
CA ILE A 107 9.64 3.86 2.84
C ILE A 107 9.58 5.36 3.09
N TYR A 108 8.37 5.89 3.12
CA TYR A 108 8.06 7.28 3.45
C TYR A 108 7.26 7.29 4.74
N VAL A 109 7.70 8.06 5.72
CA VAL A 109 7.03 8.17 7.01
C VAL A 109 6.75 9.63 7.34
N PRO A 110 5.50 10.00 7.69
CA PRO A 110 5.20 11.36 8.07
C PRO A 110 5.78 11.67 9.45
N ILE A 111 6.14 12.95 9.65
CA ILE A 111 6.72 13.42 10.92
C ILE A 111 5.86 13.08 12.14
N SER A 112 4.53 13.09 11.99
CA SER A 112 3.56 12.71 13.02
C SER A 112 3.78 11.28 13.53
N MET A 113 4.09 10.35 12.62
CA MET A 113 4.28 8.92 12.90
C MET A 113 5.68 8.60 13.40
N VAL A 114 6.70 9.37 13.00
CA VAL A 114 8.08 9.22 13.55
C VAL A 114 8.11 9.41 15.07
N HIS A 115 7.16 10.16 15.62
CA HIS A 115 7.05 10.41 17.06
C HIS A 115 6.07 9.48 17.78
N TYR A 116 5.60 8.42 17.13
CA TYR A 116 4.82 7.38 17.79
C TYR A 116 5.60 6.71 18.93
N PRO A 117 4.89 6.11 19.91
CA PRO A 117 5.51 5.22 20.88
C PRO A 117 6.39 4.19 20.19
N TYR A 118 7.51 3.83 20.82
CA TYR A 118 8.57 3.03 20.19
C TYR A 118 8.06 1.73 19.55
N ASP A 119 7.19 0.98 20.25
CA ASP A 119 6.65 -0.28 19.72
C ASP A 119 5.65 -0.05 18.58
N GLU A 120 4.87 1.04 18.60
CA GLU A 120 3.96 1.41 17.51
C GLU A 120 4.74 1.84 16.27
N LEU A 121 5.82 2.62 16.44
CA LEU A 121 6.74 2.97 15.34
C LEU A 121 7.43 1.73 14.78
N LYS A 122 7.83 0.78 15.65
CA LYS A 122 8.44 -0.49 15.22
C LYS A 122 7.47 -1.35 14.42
N GLU A 123 6.22 -1.45 14.85
CA GLU A 123 5.16 -2.15 14.11
C GLU A 123 4.91 -1.49 12.75
N LEU A 124 4.84 -0.16 12.70
CA LEU A 124 4.70 0.59 11.45
C LEU A 124 5.87 0.34 10.50
N ILE A 125 7.12 0.46 10.98
CA ILE A 125 8.30 0.22 10.15
C ILE A 125 8.32 -1.24 9.65
N ALA A 126 7.92 -2.18 10.50
CA ALA A 126 7.80 -3.59 10.14
C ALA A 126 6.74 -3.82 9.03
N HIS A 127 5.60 -3.12 9.10
CA HIS A 127 4.56 -3.13 8.07
C HIS A 127 5.12 -2.65 6.72
N GLU A 128 5.73 -1.46 6.69
CA GLU A 128 6.30 -0.88 5.46
C GLU A 128 7.44 -1.73 4.87
N LEU A 129 8.24 -2.37 5.73
CA LEU A 129 9.29 -3.29 5.29
C LEU A 129 8.73 -4.50 4.54
N PHE A 130 7.53 -4.97 4.88
CA PHE A 130 6.88 -6.03 4.10
C PHE A 130 6.68 -5.57 2.66
N HIS A 131 6.21 -4.35 2.42
CA HIS A 131 6.01 -3.81 1.07
C HIS A 131 7.31 -3.74 0.27
N VAL A 132 8.42 -3.41 0.92
CA VAL A 132 9.77 -3.41 0.31
C VAL A 132 10.19 -4.83 -0.08
N ILE A 133 10.05 -5.80 0.83
CA ILE A 133 10.37 -7.22 0.58
C ILE A 133 9.48 -7.76 -0.56
N SER A 134 8.19 -7.46 -0.49
CA SER A 134 7.18 -7.83 -1.48
C SER A 134 7.49 -7.30 -2.89
N THR A 135 8.04 -6.08 -2.99
CA THR A 135 8.54 -5.52 -4.25
C THR A 135 9.87 -6.15 -4.67
N HIS A 136 10.76 -6.45 -3.73
CA HIS A 136 12.09 -7.01 -4.02
C HIS A 136 12.05 -8.46 -4.50
N ASP A 137 11.24 -9.29 -3.87
CA ASP A 137 11.08 -10.70 -4.18
C ASP A 137 9.61 -11.03 -4.52
N PRO A 138 9.21 -10.79 -5.79
CA PRO A 138 7.87 -11.11 -6.27
C PRO A 138 7.49 -12.58 -6.13
N LYS A 139 8.47 -13.51 -6.12
CA LYS A 139 8.18 -14.94 -5.94
C LYS A 139 7.74 -15.18 -4.50
N PHE A 140 8.50 -14.69 -3.53
CA PHE A 140 8.14 -14.77 -2.11
C PHE A 140 6.76 -14.14 -1.84
N ARG A 141 6.51 -12.93 -2.36
CA ARG A 141 5.18 -12.29 -2.30
C ARG A 141 4.08 -13.18 -2.85
N ASN A 142 4.25 -13.69 -4.07
CA ASN A 142 3.22 -14.50 -4.73
C ASN A 142 2.98 -15.82 -3.99
N ASP A 143 4.02 -16.45 -3.43
CA ASP A 143 3.90 -17.66 -2.61
C ASP A 143 3.08 -17.38 -1.33
N LEU A 144 3.15 -16.18 -0.76
CA LEU A 144 2.29 -15.75 0.36
C LEU A 144 0.86 -15.41 -0.08
N TYR A 145 0.70 -14.70 -1.20
CA TYR A 145 -0.62 -14.38 -1.77
C TYR A 145 -1.46 -15.64 -2.02
N VAL A 146 -0.85 -16.71 -2.51
CA VAL A 146 -1.52 -18.00 -2.76
C VAL A 146 -2.10 -18.59 -1.47
N LYS A 147 -1.47 -18.38 -0.31
CA LYS A 147 -2.00 -18.83 0.99
C LYS A 147 -3.31 -18.12 1.37
N LEU A 148 -3.48 -16.88 0.90
CA LEU A 148 -4.72 -16.11 1.02
C LEU A 148 -5.73 -16.39 -0.10
N GLY A 149 -5.39 -17.25 -1.07
CA GLY A 149 -6.24 -17.59 -2.22
C GLY A 149 -6.07 -16.66 -3.43
N PHE A 150 -5.07 -15.78 -3.40
CA PHE A 150 -4.76 -14.86 -4.49
C PHE A 150 -3.71 -15.44 -5.44
N ASN A 151 -3.86 -15.13 -6.72
CA ASN A 151 -2.93 -15.51 -7.77
C ASN A 151 -2.50 -14.26 -8.54
N PRO A 152 -1.25 -14.17 -9.03
CA PRO A 152 -0.82 -13.04 -9.86
C PRO A 152 -1.60 -12.99 -11.17
N CYS A 153 -1.90 -11.78 -11.64
CA CYS A 153 -2.49 -11.54 -12.97
C CYS A 153 -1.81 -10.38 -13.70
N PRO A 154 -2.09 -10.22 -15.00
CA PRO A 154 -1.80 -8.97 -15.68
C PRO A 154 -2.48 -7.77 -15.01
N GLU A 155 -2.02 -6.59 -15.35
CA GLU A 155 -2.67 -5.33 -14.96
C GLU A 155 -4.12 -5.27 -15.46
N LEU A 156 -4.99 -4.75 -14.61
CA LEU A 156 -6.40 -4.59 -14.89
C LEU A 156 -6.61 -3.43 -15.89
N ASP A 157 -7.35 -3.70 -16.96
CA ASP A 157 -7.91 -2.66 -17.82
C ASP A 157 -8.99 -1.91 -17.01
N VAL A 158 -8.62 -0.81 -16.34
CA VAL A 158 -9.53 -0.02 -15.50
C VAL A 158 -10.77 0.39 -16.31
N PRO A 159 -12.01 0.10 -15.84
CA PRO A 159 -13.23 0.49 -16.53
C PRO A 159 -13.26 2.00 -16.83
N ASP A 160 -13.72 2.37 -18.03
CA ASP A 160 -13.67 3.76 -18.52
C ASP A 160 -14.40 4.73 -17.60
N GLU A 161 -15.54 4.31 -17.04
CA GLU A 161 -16.34 5.09 -16.10
C GLU A 161 -15.64 5.34 -14.75
N TYR A 162 -14.61 4.56 -14.40
CA TYR A 162 -13.85 4.71 -13.16
C TYR A 162 -12.45 5.28 -13.36
N LYS A 163 -11.97 5.51 -14.60
CA LYS A 163 -10.62 6.06 -14.84
C LYS A 163 -10.32 7.37 -14.11
N HIS A 164 -11.33 8.22 -13.95
CA HIS A 164 -11.20 9.50 -13.24
C HIS A 164 -11.36 9.39 -11.71
N LEU A 165 -11.86 8.25 -11.22
CA LEU A 165 -12.11 7.95 -9.81
C LEU A 165 -11.20 6.84 -9.28
N TYR A 166 -10.34 6.27 -10.12
CA TYR A 166 -9.39 5.24 -9.72
C TYR A 166 -8.48 5.81 -8.64
N VAL A 167 -8.22 5.03 -7.60
CA VAL A 167 -7.36 5.46 -6.50
C VAL A 167 -6.08 4.65 -6.55
N SER A 168 -4.97 5.34 -6.72
CA SER A 168 -3.64 4.74 -6.69
C SER A 168 -3.21 4.51 -5.24
N ASN A 169 -2.78 3.27 -4.92
CA ASN A 169 -2.11 2.92 -3.67
C ASN A 169 -0.62 2.63 -3.99
N PRO A 170 0.33 3.42 -3.46
CA PRO A 170 1.77 3.27 -3.74
C PRO A 170 2.30 1.88 -3.36
N ASP A 171 1.75 1.27 -2.31
CA ASP A 171 2.17 -0.04 -1.78
C ASP A 171 1.83 -1.20 -2.72
N THR A 172 0.91 -0.99 -3.66
CA THR A 172 0.37 -2.06 -4.51
C THR A 172 0.78 -1.95 -5.98
N ILE A 173 1.59 -0.94 -6.34
CA ILE A 173 2.01 -0.72 -7.73
C ILE A 173 2.77 -1.94 -8.27
N GLY A 174 2.29 -2.49 -9.39
CA GLY A 174 2.83 -3.71 -10.01
C GLY A 174 2.54 -5.02 -9.26
N LYS A 175 1.70 -4.99 -8.21
CA LYS A 175 1.34 -6.16 -7.38
C LYS A 175 -0.04 -6.73 -7.74
N ASN A 176 -0.33 -6.76 -9.03
CA ASN A 176 -1.62 -7.19 -9.60
C ASN A 176 -1.94 -8.65 -9.24
N CYS A 177 -3.14 -8.88 -8.72
CA CYS A 177 -3.60 -10.22 -8.32
C CYS A 177 -5.11 -10.39 -8.48
N TYR A 178 -5.56 -11.64 -8.42
CA TYR A 178 -6.98 -12.00 -8.41
C TYR A 178 -7.24 -13.12 -7.42
N VAL A 179 -8.47 -13.17 -6.90
CA VAL A 179 -9.01 -14.28 -6.12
C VAL A 179 -9.99 -15.08 -6.98
N SER A 180 -10.02 -16.40 -6.78
CA SER A 180 -11.06 -17.25 -7.37
C SER A 180 -12.16 -17.50 -6.36
N VAL A 181 -13.40 -17.19 -6.73
CA VAL A 181 -14.58 -17.33 -5.87
C VAL A 181 -15.66 -18.14 -6.57
N TYR A 182 -16.40 -18.94 -5.80
CA TYR A 182 -17.58 -19.63 -6.28
C TYR A 182 -18.80 -18.73 -6.09
N ALA A 183 -19.42 -18.32 -7.20
CA ALA A 183 -20.63 -17.51 -7.21
C ALA A 183 -21.61 -18.07 -8.24
N ASN A 184 -22.89 -18.18 -7.87
CA ASN A 184 -23.97 -18.65 -8.76
C ASN A 184 -23.67 -19.97 -9.50
N GLY A 185 -22.99 -20.92 -8.82
CA GLY A 185 -22.67 -22.23 -9.39
C GLY A 185 -21.47 -22.26 -10.36
N ALA A 186 -20.77 -21.13 -10.52
CA ALA A 186 -19.55 -21.04 -11.34
C ALA A 186 -18.37 -20.53 -10.53
N GLN A 187 -17.16 -20.92 -10.92
CA GLN A 187 -15.94 -20.32 -10.42
C GLN A 187 -15.66 -19.06 -11.25
N ILE A 188 -15.63 -17.91 -10.59
CA ILE A 188 -15.30 -16.62 -11.19
C ILE A 188 -13.95 -16.15 -10.66
N LYS A 189 -13.31 -15.26 -11.41
CA LYS A 189 -12.08 -14.58 -11.02
C LYS A 189 -12.39 -13.12 -10.75
N ALA A 190 -11.89 -12.61 -9.63
CA ALA A 190 -12.13 -11.22 -9.26
C ALA A 190 -10.87 -10.53 -8.79
N VAL A 191 -10.68 -9.28 -9.22
CA VAL A 191 -9.50 -8.46 -8.98
C VAL A 191 -9.84 -7.40 -7.93
N PRO A 192 -9.00 -7.21 -6.89
CA PRO A 192 -9.07 -6.05 -6.00
C PRO A 192 -9.21 -4.73 -6.76
N PHE A 193 -10.16 -3.90 -6.36
CA PHE A 193 -10.40 -2.62 -6.99
C PHE A 193 -10.71 -1.55 -5.97
N LEU A 194 -9.83 -0.54 -5.88
CA LEU A 194 -9.98 0.63 -5.03
C LEU A 194 -10.36 1.84 -5.89
N TYR A 195 -11.44 2.51 -5.53
CA TYR A 195 -11.92 3.69 -6.25
C TYR A 195 -12.58 4.68 -5.29
N ALA A 196 -12.72 5.91 -5.74
CA ALA A 196 -13.46 6.95 -5.05
C ALA A 196 -14.94 6.91 -5.45
N VAL A 197 -15.86 7.02 -4.49
CA VAL A 197 -17.31 7.02 -4.77
C VAL A 197 -17.83 8.29 -5.45
N ALA A 198 -17.03 9.36 -5.43
CA ALA A 198 -17.38 10.64 -6.00
C ALA A 198 -16.10 11.44 -6.31
N PRO A 199 -16.17 12.44 -7.20
CA PRO A 199 -15.10 13.41 -7.39
C PRO A 199 -14.72 14.11 -6.09
N PHE A 200 -13.46 14.49 -5.95
CA PHE A 200 -12.96 15.15 -4.75
C PHE A 200 -13.57 16.54 -4.58
N ARG A 201 -14.00 16.88 -3.37
CA ARG A 201 -14.61 18.18 -3.03
C ARG A 201 -14.08 18.76 -1.72
N GLY A 202 -12.90 18.31 -1.29
CA GLY A 202 -12.35 18.60 0.04
C GLY A 202 -12.80 17.60 1.10
N GLY A 203 -12.27 17.72 2.31
CA GLY A 203 -12.57 16.82 3.42
C GLY A 203 -11.55 15.69 3.56
N TYR A 204 -11.89 14.67 4.37
CA TYR A 204 -10.96 13.59 4.70
C TYR A 204 -10.89 12.58 3.55
N PHE A 205 -9.68 12.39 3.03
CA PHE A 205 -9.39 11.61 1.82
C PHE A 205 -9.92 10.17 1.86
N PHE A 206 -9.75 9.47 2.98
CA PHE A 206 -10.14 8.07 3.10
C PHE A 206 -11.67 7.86 3.11
N GLU A 207 -12.49 8.89 3.36
CA GLU A 207 -13.96 8.77 3.34
C GLU A 207 -14.50 8.44 1.94
N TYR A 208 -13.76 8.83 0.90
CA TYR A 208 -14.11 8.59 -0.50
C TYR A 208 -13.86 7.15 -0.93
N PHE A 209 -12.97 6.43 -0.24
CA PHE A 209 -12.48 5.14 -0.68
C PHE A 209 -13.54 4.05 -0.57
N ARG A 210 -13.71 3.29 -1.65
CA ARG A 210 -14.40 2.01 -1.61
C ARG A 210 -13.52 0.95 -2.23
N PHE A 211 -13.40 -0.14 -1.49
CA PHE A 211 -12.74 -1.32 -1.96
C PHE A 211 -13.79 -2.33 -2.38
N THR A 212 -13.61 -2.93 -3.54
CA THR A 212 -14.48 -3.96 -4.09
C THR A 212 -13.66 -4.98 -4.86
N PHE A 213 -14.32 -6.00 -5.40
CA PHE A 213 -13.72 -6.95 -6.30
C PHE A 213 -14.41 -6.87 -7.65
N LEU A 214 -13.65 -6.62 -8.71
CA LEU A 214 -14.11 -6.61 -10.09
C LEU A 214 -14.02 -8.01 -10.68
N GLU A 215 -15.15 -8.59 -11.06
CA GLU A 215 -15.14 -9.83 -11.85
C GLU A 215 -14.47 -9.57 -13.20
N SER A 216 -13.44 -10.36 -13.51
CA SER A 216 -12.57 -10.10 -14.66
C SER A 216 -12.23 -11.38 -15.40
N GLU A 217 -11.99 -11.24 -16.70
CA GLU A 217 -11.46 -12.29 -17.54
C GLU A 217 -9.97 -12.07 -17.81
N MET A 218 -9.20 -13.16 -17.75
CA MET A 218 -7.76 -13.15 -18.04
C MET A 218 -7.51 -13.88 -19.35
N LYS A 219 -7.21 -13.14 -20.43
CA LYS A 219 -6.93 -13.66 -21.78
C LYS A 219 -5.73 -12.97 -22.39
N ASN A 220 -4.83 -13.73 -23.01
CA ASN A 220 -3.69 -13.21 -23.78
C ASN A 220 -2.88 -12.12 -23.03
N SER A 221 -2.58 -12.37 -21.76
CA SER A 221 -1.88 -11.40 -20.88
C SER A 221 -2.62 -10.08 -20.65
N LYS A 222 -3.94 -10.05 -20.85
CA LYS A 222 -4.82 -8.95 -20.45
C LYS A 222 -5.74 -9.39 -19.32
N CYS A 223 -6.05 -8.45 -18.42
CA CYS A 223 -7.08 -8.61 -17.42
C CYS A 223 -8.18 -7.58 -17.71
N SER A 224 -9.32 -8.05 -18.22
CA SER A 224 -10.40 -7.16 -18.65
C SER A 224 -11.63 -7.36 -17.75
N PRO A 225 -12.25 -6.27 -17.24
CA PRO A 225 -13.42 -6.36 -16.38
C PRO A 225 -14.62 -6.88 -17.17
N LEU A 226 -15.46 -7.67 -16.51
CA LEU A 226 -16.74 -8.12 -17.05
C LEU A 226 -17.85 -7.12 -16.71
N TYR A 227 -18.85 -7.04 -17.59
CA TYR A 227 -19.96 -6.12 -17.47
C TYR A 227 -21.30 -6.86 -17.43
N GLU A 228 -22.23 -6.33 -16.65
CA GLU A 228 -23.64 -6.74 -16.63
C GLU A 228 -24.51 -5.48 -16.68
N ASN A 229 -25.48 -5.43 -17.59
CA ASN A 229 -26.35 -4.26 -17.80
C ASN A 229 -25.56 -2.94 -18.01
N ASN A 230 -24.47 -2.99 -18.79
CA ASN A 230 -23.55 -1.87 -19.04
C ASN A 230 -22.91 -1.27 -17.77
N ARG A 231 -22.72 -2.07 -16.72
CA ARG A 231 -21.95 -1.70 -15.53
C ARG A 231 -20.92 -2.77 -15.21
N PRO A 232 -19.77 -2.43 -14.60
CA PRO A 232 -18.77 -3.41 -14.22
C PRO A 232 -19.35 -4.32 -13.14
N LYS A 233 -19.07 -5.61 -13.25
CA LYS A 233 -19.55 -6.61 -12.30
C LYS A 233 -18.72 -6.56 -11.03
N PHE A 234 -19.22 -5.81 -10.04
CA PHE A 234 -18.70 -5.86 -8.68
C PHE A 234 -19.23 -7.07 -7.94
N ILE A 235 -18.38 -7.68 -7.14
CA ILE A 235 -18.76 -8.69 -6.17
C ILE A 235 -18.36 -8.25 -4.77
N ASN A 236 -19.09 -8.73 -3.77
CA ASN A 236 -18.71 -8.52 -2.37
C ASN A 236 -17.36 -9.19 -2.09
N ALA A 237 -16.66 -8.67 -1.08
CA ALA A 237 -15.48 -9.31 -0.56
C ALA A 237 -15.77 -10.79 -0.22
N PRO A 238 -14.90 -11.73 -0.60
CA PRO A 238 -15.03 -13.11 -0.17
C PRO A 238 -15.10 -13.16 1.37
N GLN A 239 -16.11 -13.85 1.94
CA GLN A 239 -16.38 -13.82 3.38
C GLN A 239 -15.12 -14.07 4.24
N LYS A 240 -14.32 -15.07 3.87
CA LYS A 240 -13.07 -15.37 4.57
C LYS A 240 -12.08 -14.20 4.61
N LEU A 241 -12.00 -13.40 3.55
CA LEU A 241 -11.13 -12.22 3.52
C LEU A 241 -11.73 -11.07 4.34
N PHE A 242 -13.05 -10.94 4.34
CA PHE A 242 -13.74 -9.98 5.20
C PHE A 242 -13.51 -10.31 6.67
N ASP A 243 -13.69 -11.57 7.08
CA ASP A 243 -13.46 -12.01 8.46
C ASP A 243 -12.00 -11.76 8.91
N LEU A 244 -11.05 -12.02 8.02
CA LEU A 244 -9.63 -11.75 8.26
C LEU A 244 -9.35 -10.25 8.40
N CYS A 245 -10.01 -9.43 7.58
CA CYS A 245 -9.90 -7.97 7.64
C CYS A 245 -10.49 -7.42 8.96
N GLU A 246 -11.61 -7.97 9.44
CA GLU A 246 -12.20 -7.56 10.72
C GLU A 246 -11.31 -7.93 11.92
N GLU A 247 -10.56 -9.03 11.84
CA GLU A 247 -9.59 -9.43 12.87
C GLU A 247 -8.43 -8.43 13.00
N ILE A 248 -7.89 -7.98 11.85
CA ILE A 248 -6.75 -7.05 11.79
C ILE A 248 -7.16 -5.57 11.90
N ASP A 249 -8.41 -5.25 11.60
CA ASP A 249 -8.95 -3.90 11.62
C ASP A 249 -10.40 -3.84 12.10
N PRO A 250 -10.64 -3.70 13.41
CA PRO A 250 -11.99 -3.59 13.94
C PRO A 250 -12.69 -2.29 13.54
N TYR A 251 -11.98 -1.33 12.93
CA TYR A 251 -12.54 -0.04 12.49
C TYR A 251 -13.06 -0.05 11.04
N SER A 252 -13.09 -1.23 10.39
CA SER A 252 -13.70 -1.43 9.07
C SER A 252 -13.05 -0.63 7.93
N ASN A 253 -11.74 -0.37 7.94
CA ASN A 253 -11.09 0.27 6.80
C ASN A 253 -10.96 -0.70 5.63
N GLN A 254 -11.84 -0.56 4.63
CA GLN A 254 -11.99 -1.53 3.55
C GLN A 254 -10.77 -1.65 2.61
N HIS A 255 -9.84 -0.69 2.60
CA HIS A 255 -8.63 -0.78 1.75
C HIS A 255 -7.70 -1.93 2.15
N ARG A 256 -7.80 -2.42 3.41
CA ARG A 256 -7.03 -3.55 3.92
C ARG A 256 -7.43 -4.91 3.34
N LEU A 257 -8.43 -4.96 2.44
CA LEU A 257 -8.84 -6.19 1.76
C LEU A 257 -7.86 -6.62 0.64
N HIS A 258 -6.89 -5.78 0.28
CA HIS A 258 -5.82 -6.19 -0.64
C HIS A 258 -4.85 -7.16 0.09
N PRO A 259 -4.42 -8.28 -0.53
CA PRO A 259 -3.55 -9.26 0.14
C PRO A 259 -2.23 -8.66 0.62
N GLU A 260 -1.74 -7.63 -0.07
CA GLU A 260 -0.54 -6.88 0.34
C GLU A 260 -0.68 -6.30 1.76
N GLU A 261 -1.79 -5.62 2.05
CA GLU A 261 -2.06 -4.98 3.34
C GLU A 261 -2.27 -6.01 4.46
N ILE A 262 -3.02 -7.07 4.15
CA ILE A 262 -3.26 -8.19 5.08
C ILE A 262 -1.93 -8.80 5.51
N LEU A 263 -1.06 -9.10 4.54
CA LEU A 263 0.24 -9.71 4.83
C LEU A 263 1.20 -8.74 5.51
N ALA A 264 1.19 -7.46 5.15
CA ALA A 264 1.98 -6.43 5.82
C ALA A 264 1.63 -6.33 7.30
N TYR A 265 0.33 -6.39 7.64
CA TYR A 265 -0.12 -6.46 9.02
C TYR A 265 0.33 -7.73 9.74
N TYR A 266 0.15 -8.92 9.15
CA TYR A 266 0.64 -10.14 9.82
C TYR A 266 2.17 -10.16 9.97
N TRP A 267 2.89 -9.59 9.01
CA TRP A 267 4.34 -9.45 9.06
C TRP A 267 4.77 -8.52 10.20
N SER A 268 4.07 -7.41 10.41
CA SER A 268 4.39 -6.43 11.46
C SER A 268 4.29 -6.99 12.88
N LEU A 269 3.54 -8.08 13.08
CA LEU A 269 3.39 -8.76 14.37
C LEU A 269 4.52 -9.73 14.70
N LEU A 270 5.28 -10.21 13.70
CA LEU A 270 6.36 -11.20 13.90
C LEU A 270 7.39 -10.77 14.97
N PRO A 271 7.88 -9.51 15.02
CA PRO A 271 8.84 -9.06 16.03
C PRO A 271 8.31 -9.11 17.47
N PHE A 272 6.99 -9.20 17.67
CA PHE A 272 6.33 -9.22 18.98
C PHE A 272 5.84 -10.61 19.39
N SER A 273 5.99 -11.61 18.51
CA SER A 273 5.48 -12.96 18.75
C SER A 273 6.22 -13.69 19.87
N GLU A 274 7.50 -13.37 20.12
CA GLU A 274 8.28 -13.95 21.23
C GLU A 274 8.02 -13.27 22.58
N SER A 275 7.54 -12.02 22.62
CA SER A 275 7.27 -11.28 23.86
C SER A 275 5.91 -11.57 24.50
N LYS A 276 5.00 -12.27 23.78
CA LYS A 276 3.66 -12.65 24.27
C LYS A 276 3.54 -14.10 24.74
N ILE A 277 4.61 -14.90 24.72
CA ILE A 277 4.60 -16.23 25.34
C ILE A 277 4.90 -16.07 26.83
N GLN A 278 3.88 -15.71 27.62
CA GLN A 278 3.90 -16.10 29.03
C GLN A 278 3.84 -17.63 29.07
N SER A 279 4.90 -18.25 29.57
CA SER A 279 4.88 -19.67 29.90
C SER A 279 3.73 -19.93 30.88
N TYR A 280 2.79 -20.77 30.48
CA TYR A 280 1.91 -21.47 31.42
C TYR A 280 2.74 -22.40 32.32
#